data_AF-A0ABD6EIC5-F1
#
_entry.id   AF-A0ABD6EIC5-F1
#
_cell.length_a   1.000
_cell.length_b   1.000
_cell.length_c   1.000
_cell.angle_alpha   90.00
_cell.angle_beta   90.00
_cell.angle_gamma   90.00
#
_symmetry.space_group_name_H-M   'P 1'
#
loop_
_entity.id
_entity.type
_entity.pdbx_description
1 polymer ?
#
loop_
_entity_poly.entity_id
_entity_poly.type
_entity_poly.pdbx_seq_one_letter_code
_entity_poly.pdbx_strand_id
1 'polypeptide(L)'
;MSISSASFLDLHRYLTGNEDFDFAYLPTESLRSFVRVVSRWIPYRHFSRVLSTEPLIWQPFCFLSLPESYDDLFQHYFGQVCVNCATVPRTPLICLLCSSLVCLDSCCVNSGGYLPDNEVERHAVQCGSGCGCFISLNTSLVVFVSQQRAALWGSVYLDAHGEEDRNLKRGKPLFLSSRRVSRLRSDWTLQVFEHLSLNFFHFEHLSAFLRDAHYVLSN
;
A
#
# COMPACT_ATOMS: atom_id res chain seq x y z
N MET A 1 33.01 2.48 -10.52
CA MET A 1 31.67 2.07 -10.04
C MET A 1 31.04 3.30 -9.40
N SER A 2 29.82 3.72 -9.80
CA SER A 2 29.12 4.80 -9.10
C SER A 2 28.68 4.26 -7.73
N ILE A 3 29.11 4.88 -6.64
CA ILE A 3 28.81 4.45 -5.26
C ILE A 3 27.29 4.37 -5.01
N SER A 4 26.49 5.14 -5.74
CA SER A 4 25.03 5.18 -5.61
C SER A 4 24.30 3.91 -6.05
N SER A 5 24.96 2.94 -6.70
CA SER A 5 24.31 1.73 -7.20
C SER A 5 25.06 0.43 -6.89
N ALA A 6 26.12 0.47 -6.07
CA ALA A 6 26.87 -0.72 -5.69
C ALA A 6 26.16 -1.44 -4.53
N SER A 7 25.95 -2.76 -4.66
CA SER A 7 25.45 -3.56 -3.53
C SER A 7 26.53 -3.72 -2.46
N PHE A 8 26.13 -4.11 -1.26
CA PHE A 8 27.09 -4.39 -0.17
C PHE A 8 28.09 -5.50 -0.56
N LEU A 9 27.63 -6.48 -1.35
CA LEU A 9 28.47 -7.55 -1.88
C LEU A 9 29.47 -7.03 -2.93
N ASP A 10 29.06 -6.07 -3.76
CA ASP A 10 29.96 -5.43 -4.74
C ASP A 10 31.06 -4.62 -4.04
N LEU A 11 30.71 -3.90 -2.99
CA LEU A 11 31.67 -3.17 -2.16
C LEU A 11 32.62 -4.14 -1.44
N HIS A 12 32.10 -5.24 -0.89
CA HIS A 12 32.92 -6.28 -0.25
C HIS A 12 33.90 -6.91 -1.24
N ARG A 13 33.44 -7.30 -2.42
CA ARG A 13 34.28 -7.86 -3.50
C ARG A 13 35.35 -6.88 -3.93
N TYR A 14 35.00 -5.61 -4.11
CA TYR A 14 35.96 -4.57 -4.49
C TYR A 14 37.05 -4.35 -3.45
N LEU A 15 36.69 -4.38 -2.16
CA LEU A 15 37.62 -4.11 -1.06
C LEU A 15 38.47 -5.33 -0.66
N THR A 16 37.94 -6.54 -0.78
CA THR A 16 38.56 -7.76 -0.25
C THR A 16 39.03 -8.74 -1.32
N GLY A 17 38.51 -8.65 -2.54
CA GLY A 17 38.77 -9.60 -3.63
C GLY A 17 38.04 -10.95 -3.49
N ASN A 18 37.26 -11.17 -2.43
CA ASN A 18 36.52 -12.41 -2.20
C ASN A 18 35.09 -12.34 -2.75
N GLU A 19 34.65 -13.41 -3.42
CA GLU A 19 33.32 -13.50 -4.02
C GLU A 19 32.20 -13.78 -3.00
N ASP A 20 32.54 -14.50 -1.93
CA ASP A 20 31.64 -14.89 -0.85
C ASP A 20 31.77 -13.95 0.35
N PHE A 21 30.62 -13.57 0.92
CA PHE A 21 30.57 -12.71 2.09
C PHE A 21 30.77 -13.52 3.38
N ASP A 22 31.93 -13.36 4.02
CA ASP A 22 32.22 -14.01 5.30
C ASP A 22 31.86 -13.10 6.48
N PHE A 23 30.91 -13.56 7.31
CA PHE A 23 30.47 -12.86 8.51
C PHE A 23 31.57 -12.75 9.58
N ALA A 24 32.69 -13.48 9.45
CA ALA A 24 33.85 -13.37 10.35
C ALA A 24 34.47 -11.96 10.36
N TYR A 25 34.27 -11.16 9.31
CA TYR A 25 34.78 -9.78 9.22
C TYR A 25 33.87 -8.73 9.87
N LEU A 26 32.65 -9.09 10.31
CA LEU A 26 31.84 -8.21 11.14
C LEU A 26 32.43 -8.22 12.56
N PRO A 27 33.14 -7.16 12.99
CA PRO A 27 33.72 -7.16 14.31
C PRO A 27 32.56 -7.03 15.30
N THR A 28 32.30 -8.09 16.06
CA THR A 28 31.18 -8.15 17.00
C THR A 28 31.21 -7.00 18.00
N GLU A 29 32.41 -6.53 18.35
CA GLU A 29 32.65 -5.36 19.20
C GLU A 29 32.26 -4.03 18.54
N SER A 30 32.50 -3.88 17.23
CA SER A 30 32.07 -2.72 16.46
C SER A 30 30.54 -2.67 16.33
N LEU A 31 29.89 -3.83 16.16
CA LEU A 31 28.43 -3.94 16.14
C LEU A 31 27.82 -3.60 17.51
N ARG A 32 28.37 -4.12 18.62
CA ARG A 32 27.92 -3.75 19.96
C ARG A 32 28.07 -2.25 20.23
N SER A 33 29.20 -1.69 19.81
CA SER A 33 29.47 -0.26 19.96
C SER A 33 28.50 0.59 19.13
N PHE A 34 28.23 0.18 17.89
CA PHE A 34 27.24 0.80 17.02
C PHE A 34 25.83 0.74 17.62
N VAL A 35 25.37 -0.45 18.04
CA VAL A 35 24.08 -0.64 18.70
C VAL A 35 23.96 0.26 19.93
N ARG A 36 25.00 0.31 20.77
CA ARG A 36 25.04 1.17 21.97
C ARG A 36 24.94 2.66 21.65
N VAL A 37 25.58 3.12 20.57
CA VAL A 37 25.54 4.53 20.17
C VAL A 37 24.18 4.87 19.57
N VAL A 38 23.71 4.08 18.61
CA VAL A 38 22.45 4.31 17.90
C VAL A 38 21.25 4.25 18.85
N SER A 39 21.25 3.35 19.82
CA SER A 39 20.19 3.25 20.83
C SER A 39 20.07 4.46 21.77
N ARG A 40 21.02 5.41 21.76
CA ARG A 40 20.87 6.70 22.45
C ARG A 40 19.96 7.69 21.70
N TRP A 41 19.84 7.51 20.38
CA TRP A 41 19.10 8.41 19.50
C TRP A 41 17.73 7.86 19.10
N ILE A 42 17.46 6.60 19.45
CA ILE A 42 16.24 5.91 19.09
C ILE A 42 15.42 5.64 20.35
N PRO A 43 14.17 6.14 20.47
CA PRO A 43 13.31 5.86 21.61
C PRO A 43 12.94 4.36 21.64
N TYR A 44 13.62 3.63 22.53
CA TYR A 44 13.71 2.17 22.56
C TYR A 44 12.34 1.47 22.60
N ARG A 45 11.35 2.05 23.31
CA ARG A 45 10.02 1.44 23.44
C ARG A 45 9.22 1.43 22.14
N HIS A 46 9.30 2.52 21.36
CA HIS A 46 8.59 2.59 20.08
C HIS A 46 9.31 1.76 19.03
N PHE A 47 10.63 1.87 18.97
CA PHE A 47 11.47 1.19 17.98
C PHE A 47 11.50 -0.33 18.18
N SER A 48 11.56 -0.82 19.42
CA SER A 48 11.49 -2.25 19.70
C SER A 48 10.17 -2.85 19.25
N ARG A 49 9.04 -2.13 19.43
CA ARG A 49 7.73 -2.59 18.97
C ARG A 49 7.67 -2.67 17.45
N VAL A 50 8.14 -1.63 16.76
CA VAL A 50 8.21 -1.59 15.29
C VAL A 50 9.12 -2.71 14.77
N LEU A 51 10.35 -2.83 15.26
CA LEU A 51 11.27 -3.92 14.86
C LEU A 51 10.74 -5.33 15.12
N SER A 52 9.93 -5.52 16.17
CA SER A 52 9.35 -6.84 16.47
C SER A 52 8.22 -7.22 15.51
N THR A 53 7.62 -6.23 14.85
CA THR A 53 6.55 -6.41 13.86
C THR A 53 7.04 -6.30 12.41
N GLU A 54 8.23 -5.74 12.20
CA GLU A 54 8.84 -5.63 10.87
C GLU A 54 9.43 -6.96 10.41
N PRO A 55 9.18 -7.40 9.17
CA PRO A 55 9.83 -8.58 8.60
C PRO A 55 11.34 -8.36 8.50
N LEU A 56 12.13 -9.32 8.99
CA LEU A 56 13.60 -9.29 9.00
C LEU A 56 14.23 -9.28 7.59
N ILE A 57 13.46 -9.67 6.59
CA ILE A 57 13.83 -9.56 5.18
C ILE A 57 13.13 -8.33 4.66
N TRP A 58 13.89 -7.39 4.08
CA TRP A 58 13.31 -6.32 3.27
C TRP A 58 12.53 -7.01 2.14
N GLN A 59 11.23 -7.13 2.31
CA GLN A 59 10.37 -7.33 1.17
C GLN A 59 10.24 -5.96 0.52
N PRO A 60 10.48 -5.83 -0.79
CA PRO A 60 9.92 -4.70 -1.50
C PRO A 60 8.43 -4.62 -1.12
N PHE A 61 7.83 -3.43 -1.10
CA PHE A 61 6.37 -3.33 -0.99
C PHE A 61 5.73 -4.06 -2.18
N CYS A 62 5.57 -5.38 -2.03
CA CYS A 62 5.11 -6.27 -3.06
C CYS A 62 3.61 -6.17 -3.05
N PHE A 63 3.06 -5.53 -4.07
CA PHE A 63 1.64 -5.63 -4.35
C PHE A 63 1.23 -7.10 -4.38
N LEU A 64 0.12 -7.38 -3.72
CA LEU A 64 -0.52 -8.69 -3.78
C LEU A 64 -0.64 -9.17 -5.22
N SER A 65 -0.54 -10.48 -5.40
CA SER A 65 -1.00 -11.10 -6.64
C SER A 65 -2.52 -11.01 -6.67
N LEU A 66 -3.03 -10.14 -7.53
CA LEU A 66 -4.46 -10.00 -7.78
C LEU A 66 -4.95 -11.18 -8.63
N PRO A 67 -6.17 -11.70 -8.39
CA PRO A 67 -6.75 -12.73 -9.25
C PRO A 67 -7.03 -12.18 -10.65
N GLU A 68 -7.00 -13.06 -11.64
CA GLU A 68 -7.22 -12.72 -13.06
C GLU A 68 -8.63 -12.18 -13.31
N SER A 69 -9.65 -12.73 -12.66
CA SER A 69 -11.02 -12.23 -12.72
C SER A 69 -11.33 -11.31 -11.56
N TYR A 70 -12.01 -10.19 -11.83
CA TYR A 70 -12.55 -9.35 -10.77
C TYR A 70 -13.62 -10.07 -9.94
N ASP A 71 -14.40 -10.97 -10.56
CA ASP A 71 -15.43 -11.72 -9.86
C ASP A 71 -14.84 -12.61 -8.77
N ASP A 72 -13.65 -13.19 -8.99
CA ASP A 72 -12.95 -13.99 -7.98
C ASP A 72 -12.53 -13.11 -6.79
N LEU A 73 -12.01 -11.90 -7.07
CA LEU A 73 -11.69 -10.93 -6.02
C LEU A 73 -12.94 -10.55 -5.24
N PHE A 74 -14.02 -10.21 -5.95
CA PHE A 74 -15.28 -9.79 -5.35
C PHE A 74 -15.86 -10.90 -4.47
N GLN A 75 -15.98 -12.12 -4.99
CA GLN A 75 -16.51 -13.27 -4.26
C GLN A 75 -15.69 -13.60 -3.02
N HIS A 76 -14.37 -13.42 -3.05
CA HIS A 76 -13.52 -13.68 -1.89
C HIS A 76 -13.86 -12.78 -0.69
N TYR A 77 -14.14 -11.50 -0.94
CA TYR A 77 -14.38 -10.51 0.12
C TYR A 77 -15.86 -10.16 0.35
N PHE A 78 -16.74 -10.57 -0.57
CA PHE A 78 -18.17 -10.23 -0.49
C PHE A 78 -18.80 -10.77 0.80
N GLY A 79 -19.50 -9.89 1.52
CA GLY A 79 -20.18 -10.25 2.77
C GLY A 79 -19.27 -10.43 3.99
N GLN A 80 -17.95 -10.26 3.85
CA GLN A 80 -17.06 -10.29 5.00
C GLN A 80 -17.33 -9.11 5.95
N VAL A 81 -17.17 -9.37 7.25
CA VAL A 81 -17.38 -8.38 8.31
C VAL A 81 -16.08 -7.64 8.61
N CYS A 82 -16.20 -6.32 8.80
CA CYS A 82 -15.08 -5.51 9.28
C CYS A 82 -14.72 -5.89 10.71
N VAL A 83 -13.42 -6.07 10.95
CA VAL A 83 -12.87 -6.45 12.26
C VAL A 83 -13.04 -5.36 13.33
N ASN A 84 -13.21 -4.09 12.93
CA ASN A 84 -13.32 -2.97 13.86
C ASN A 84 -14.76 -2.73 14.35
N CYS A 85 -15.74 -2.80 13.45
CA CYS A 85 -17.14 -2.52 13.78
C CYS A 85 -18.05 -3.76 13.81
N ALA A 86 -17.52 -4.94 13.44
CA ALA A 86 -18.27 -6.19 13.35
C ALA A 86 -19.51 -6.15 12.42
N THR A 87 -19.53 -5.21 11.46
CA THR A 87 -20.58 -5.13 10.43
C THR A 87 -20.00 -5.34 9.05
N VAL A 88 -20.85 -5.76 8.10
CA VAL A 88 -20.46 -5.82 6.68
C VAL A 88 -20.37 -4.40 6.13
N PRO A 89 -19.19 -3.92 5.70
CA PRO A 89 -19.06 -2.56 5.18
C PRO A 89 -19.91 -2.35 3.94
N ARG A 90 -20.55 -1.18 3.85
CA ARG A 90 -21.18 -0.72 2.61
C ARG A 90 -20.15 -0.24 1.61
N THR A 91 -19.02 0.31 2.08
CA THR A 91 -17.90 0.74 1.24
C THR A 91 -16.60 0.03 1.63
N PRO A 92 -16.47 -1.28 1.32
CA PRO A 92 -15.26 -2.03 1.61
C PRO A 92 -14.14 -1.69 0.63
N LEU A 93 -12.96 -1.39 1.19
CA LEU A 93 -11.70 -1.23 0.47
C LEU A 93 -10.78 -2.40 0.81
N ILE A 94 -10.04 -2.93 -0.15
CA ILE A 94 -9.02 -3.97 0.08
C ILE A 94 -7.64 -3.33 -0.02
N CYS A 95 -6.82 -3.46 1.02
CA CYS A 95 -5.45 -2.98 1.00
C CYS A 95 -4.60 -3.84 0.07
N LEU A 96 -4.00 -3.22 -0.95
CA LEU A 96 -3.19 -3.92 -1.95
C LEU A 96 -1.78 -4.32 -1.46
N LEU A 97 -1.44 -3.92 -0.22
CA LEU A 97 -0.18 -4.27 0.44
C LEU A 97 -0.32 -5.50 1.34
N CYS A 98 -1.44 -5.63 2.05
CA CYS A 98 -1.61 -6.66 3.10
C CYS A 98 -2.89 -7.48 2.99
N SER A 99 -3.71 -7.30 1.94
CA SER A 99 -4.96 -8.01 1.67
C SER A 99 -6.06 -7.82 2.72
N SER A 100 -5.90 -6.88 3.65
CA SER A 100 -6.92 -6.63 4.66
C SER A 100 -8.12 -5.88 4.06
N LEU A 101 -9.32 -6.29 4.48
CA LEU A 101 -10.55 -5.54 4.26
C LEU A 101 -10.63 -4.37 5.23
N VAL A 102 -10.84 -3.18 4.69
CA VAL A 102 -10.82 -1.89 5.37
C VAL A 102 -12.16 -1.18 5.13
N CYS A 103 -12.80 -0.74 6.21
CA CYS A 103 -14.11 -0.08 6.20
C CYS A 103 -13.97 1.43 6.03
N LEU A 104 -14.51 1.97 4.93
CA LEU A 104 -14.61 3.42 4.71
C LEU A 104 -15.84 4.05 5.37
N ASP A 105 -16.76 3.25 5.92
CA ASP A 105 -18.01 3.76 6.49
C ASP A 105 -17.78 4.50 7.82
N SER A 106 -18.69 5.44 8.15
CA SER A 106 -18.65 6.25 9.37
C SER A 106 -18.69 5.46 10.68
N CYS A 107 -19.04 4.17 10.65
CA CYS A 107 -19.06 3.30 11.82
C CYS A 107 -17.67 2.99 12.38
N CYS A 108 -16.60 3.13 11.58
CA CYS A 108 -15.23 2.90 12.01
C CYS A 108 -14.48 4.19 12.37
N VAL A 109 -15.22 5.23 12.75
CA VAL A 109 -14.66 6.51 13.17
C VAL A 109 -14.29 6.47 14.65
N ASN A 110 -13.05 6.82 15.00
CA ASN A 110 -12.61 6.87 16.39
C ASN A 110 -12.70 8.31 16.93
N SER A 111 -13.80 8.62 17.60
CA SER A 111 -14.00 9.92 18.26
C SER A 111 -13.20 9.98 19.57
N GLY A 112 -11.90 10.30 19.51
CA GLY A 112 -11.13 10.65 20.73
C GLY A 112 -9.68 10.16 20.85
N GLY A 113 -8.99 9.84 19.75
CA GLY A 113 -7.57 9.42 19.77
C GLY A 113 -6.61 10.40 19.06
N TYR A 114 -5.30 10.19 19.23
CA TYR A 114 -4.24 10.87 18.46
C TYR A 114 -4.06 10.34 17.02
N LEU A 115 -4.87 9.36 16.61
CA LEU A 115 -4.80 8.70 15.30
C LEU A 115 -5.85 9.30 14.35
N PRO A 116 -5.68 9.13 13.02
CA PRO A 116 -6.68 9.57 12.05
C PRO A 116 -8.07 9.03 12.38
N ASP A 117 -9.08 9.87 12.14
CA ASP A 117 -10.44 9.65 12.61
C ASP A 117 -11.10 8.43 11.96
N ASN A 118 -10.69 8.00 10.76
CA ASN A 118 -11.28 6.85 10.05
C ASN A 118 -10.31 5.65 9.93
N GLU A 119 -10.87 4.46 9.66
CA GLU A 119 -10.06 3.24 9.52
C GLU A 119 -9.07 3.32 8.35
N VAL A 120 -9.45 3.88 7.21
CA VAL A 120 -8.61 3.86 5.99
C VAL A 120 -7.30 4.61 6.21
N GLU A 121 -7.38 5.82 6.75
CA GLU A 121 -6.19 6.60 7.10
C GLU A 121 -5.38 5.94 8.22
N ARG A 122 -6.05 5.39 9.25
CA ARG A 122 -5.37 4.65 10.32
C ARG A 122 -4.63 3.42 9.77
N HIS A 123 -5.24 2.69 8.85
CA HIS A 123 -4.64 1.55 8.18
C HIS A 123 -3.47 1.98 7.29
N ALA A 124 -3.57 3.09 6.56
CA ALA A 124 -2.46 3.65 5.79
C ALA A 124 -1.25 4.00 6.68
N VAL A 125 -1.48 4.57 7.87
CA VAL A 125 -0.42 4.82 8.86
C VAL A 125 0.23 3.52 9.36
N GLN A 126 -0.58 2.51 9.67
CA GLN A 126 -0.10 1.24 10.26
C GLN A 126 0.56 0.30 9.24
N CYS A 127 0.00 0.20 8.03
CA CYS A 127 0.41 -0.78 7.02
C CYS A 127 1.41 -0.21 6.00
N GLY A 128 1.33 1.08 5.68
CA GLY A 128 2.16 1.70 4.64
C GLY A 128 2.84 2.98 5.09
N SER A 129 3.09 3.12 6.39
CA SER A 129 3.82 4.23 7.00
C SER A 129 3.29 5.63 6.64
N GLY A 130 1.97 5.75 6.50
CA GLY A 130 1.29 7.01 6.20
C GLY A 130 0.79 7.13 4.76
N CYS A 131 1.12 6.17 3.90
CA CYS A 131 0.59 6.02 2.55
C CYS A 131 -0.17 4.70 2.43
N GLY A 132 -1.26 4.67 1.67
CA GLY A 132 -2.05 3.48 1.43
C GLY A 132 -2.46 3.36 -0.04
N CYS A 133 -2.50 2.12 -0.52
CA CYS A 133 -3.03 1.77 -1.84
C CYS A 133 -4.12 0.72 -1.68
N PHE A 134 -5.33 1.06 -2.13
CA PHE A 134 -6.52 0.26 -1.89
C PHE A 134 -7.28 0.03 -3.18
N ILE A 135 -8.04 -1.07 -3.28
CA ILE A 135 -9.05 -1.26 -4.33
C ILE A 135 -10.45 -1.29 -3.71
N SER A 136 -11.38 -0.53 -4.28
CA SER A 136 -12.79 -0.49 -3.86
C SER A 136 -13.57 -1.62 -4.50
N LEU A 137 -14.18 -2.51 -3.68
CA LEU A 137 -14.97 -3.64 -4.21
C LEU A 137 -16.26 -3.22 -4.93
N ASN A 138 -16.76 -2.01 -4.67
CA ASN A 138 -17.99 -1.53 -5.31
C ASN A 138 -17.74 -0.87 -6.66
N THR A 139 -16.49 -0.51 -6.96
CA THR A 139 -16.16 0.31 -8.12
C THR A 139 -15.01 -0.22 -8.96
N SER A 140 -14.28 -1.23 -8.47
CA SER A 140 -12.99 -1.73 -8.98
C SER A 140 -11.85 -0.69 -8.99
N LEU A 141 -12.09 0.52 -8.48
CA LEU A 141 -11.11 1.61 -8.56
C LEU A 141 -10.04 1.45 -7.50
N VAL A 142 -8.81 1.71 -7.92
CA VAL A 142 -7.65 1.87 -7.07
C VAL A 142 -7.62 3.30 -6.51
N VAL A 143 -7.38 3.40 -5.21
CA VAL A 143 -7.33 4.63 -4.44
C VAL A 143 -5.98 4.73 -3.75
N PHE A 144 -5.31 5.87 -3.90
CA PHE A 144 -4.19 6.24 -3.05
C PHE A 144 -4.67 7.13 -1.91
N VAL A 145 -4.15 6.90 -0.71
CA VAL A 145 -4.41 7.72 0.47
C VAL A 145 -3.07 8.11 1.08
N SER A 146 -2.88 9.40 1.36
CA SER A 146 -1.69 9.92 2.04
C SER A 146 -2.03 11.21 2.77
N GLN A 147 -1.79 11.26 4.08
CA GLN A 147 -1.89 12.47 4.91
C GLN A 147 -3.15 13.32 4.63
N GLN A 148 -4.34 12.85 5.01
CA GLN A 148 -5.64 13.55 4.79
C GLN A 148 -5.99 13.84 3.33
N ARG A 149 -5.26 13.27 2.38
CA ARG A 149 -5.56 13.38 0.96
C ARG A 149 -5.79 12.00 0.36
N ALA A 150 -6.63 11.97 -0.66
CA ALA A 150 -6.87 10.79 -1.46
C ALA A 150 -6.84 11.15 -2.95
N ALA A 151 -6.53 10.16 -3.78
CA ALA A 151 -6.62 10.26 -5.22
C ALA A 151 -7.17 8.96 -5.80
N LEU A 152 -7.99 9.07 -6.85
CA LEU A 152 -8.44 7.92 -7.63
C LEU A 152 -7.45 7.67 -8.76
N TRP A 153 -6.88 6.47 -8.84
CA TRP A 153 -5.91 6.10 -9.88
C TRP A 153 -6.57 5.53 -11.14
N GLY A 154 -7.75 4.92 -11.00
CA GLY A 154 -8.42 4.14 -12.05
C GLY A 154 -8.51 2.66 -11.69
N SER A 155 -8.91 1.79 -12.61
CA SER A 155 -9.01 0.34 -12.35
C SER A 155 -7.84 -0.44 -12.97
N VAL A 156 -7.37 -1.48 -12.29
CA VAL A 156 -6.46 -2.48 -12.89
C VAL A 156 -7.23 -3.60 -13.61
N TYR A 157 -8.55 -3.63 -13.45
CA TYR A 157 -9.46 -4.59 -14.06
C TYR A 157 -10.21 -3.93 -15.22
N LEU A 158 -10.17 -4.53 -16.40
CA LEU A 158 -10.74 -4.00 -17.63
C LEU A 158 -11.67 -5.01 -18.29
N ASP A 159 -12.66 -4.55 -19.03
CA ASP A 159 -13.49 -5.42 -19.85
C ASP A 159 -12.69 -5.98 -21.05
N ALA A 160 -13.31 -6.87 -21.83
CA ALA A 160 -12.69 -7.49 -23.00
C ALA A 160 -12.23 -6.50 -24.09
N HIS A 161 -12.66 -5.24 -24.03
CA HIS A 161 -12.25 -4.18 -24.95
C HIS A 161 -11.18 -3.26 -24.35
N GLY A 162 -10.75 -3.49 -23.11
CA GLY A 162 -9.77 -2.65 -22.42
C GLY A 162 -10.37 -1.43 -21.73
N GLU A 163 -11.69 -1.39 -21.56
CA GLU A 163 -12.41 -0.29 -20.91
C GLU A 163 -12.65 -0.56 -19.43
N GLU A 164 -12.68 0.49 -18.61
CA GLU A 164 -13.11 0.38 -17.20
C GLU A 164 -14.64 0.21 -17.13
N ASP A 165 -15.14 -0.57 -16.16
CA ASP A 165 -16.56 -0.54 -15.77
C ASP A 165 -16.71 0.17 -14.42
N ARG A 166 -16.65 1.51 -14.47
CA ARG A 166 -16.71 2.36 -13.28
C ARG A 166 -18.03 2.13 -12.55
N ASN A 167 -17.96 1.94 -11.24
CA ASN A 167 -19.10 1.60 -10.38
C ASN A 167 -19.81 0.30 -10.79
N LEU A 168 -19.19 -0.54 -11.63
CA LEU A 168 -19.70 -1.83 -12.09
C LEU A 168 -21.11 -1.73 -12.72
N LYS A 169 -21.45 -0.57 -13.29
CA LYS A 169 -22.82 -0.27 -13.77
C LYS A 169 -23.18 -1.06 -15.02
N ARG A 170 -22.19 -1.41 -15.85
CA ARG A 170 -22.43 -2.16 -17.10
C ARG A 170 -22.54 -3.65 -16.82
N GLY A 171 -22.04 -4.13 -15.68
CA GLY A 171 -22.06 -5.54 -15.29
C GLY A 171 -21.21 -6.42 -16.22
N LYS A 172 -20.14 -5.86 -16.80
CA LYS A 172 -19.27 -6.61 -17.70
C LYS A 172 -18.25 -7.42 -16.90
N PRO A 173 -17.89 -8.64 -17.35
CA PRO A 173 -16.73 -9.34 -16.82
C PRO A 173 -15.48 -8.47 -16.96
N LEU A 174 -14.72 -8.34 -15.87
CA LEU A 174 -13.48 -7.58 -15.83
C LEU A 174 -12.30 -8.50 -15.54
N PHE A 175 -11.20 -8.25 -16.25
CA PHE A 175 -10.00 -9.06 -16.21
C PHE A 175 -8.79 -8.21 -15.86
N LEU A 176 -7.84 -8.80 -15.15
CA LEU A 176 -6.64 -8.14 -14.68
C LEU A 176 -5.77 -7.73 -15.88
N SER A 177 -5.46 -6.44 -15.98
CA SER A 177 -4.54 -5.94 -17.00
C SER A 177 -3.13 -5.93 -16.46
N SER A 178 -2.29 -6.87 -16.91
CA SER A 178 -0.86 -6.94 -16.57
C SER A 178 -0.13 -5.61 -16.83
N ARG A 179 -0.49 -4.91 -17.90
CA ARG A 179 0.02 -3.56 -18.23
C ARG A 179 -0.35 -2.54 -17.14
N ARG A 180 -1.62 -2.50 -16.71
CA ARG A 180 -2.06 -1.55 -15.66
C ARG A 180 -1.49 -1.91 -14.30
N VAL A 181 -1.38 -3.19 -13.95
CA VAL A 181 -0.72 -3.64 -12.71
C VAL A 181 0.74 -3.21 -12.69
N SER A 182 1.46 -3.40 -13.80
CA SER A 182 2.86 -2.99 -13.92
C SER A 182 3.03 -1.47 -13.76
N ARG A 183 2.11 -0.70 -14.36
CA ARG A 183 2.07 0.76 -14.19
C ARG A 183 1.78 1.16 -12.75
N LEU A 184 0.74 0.59 -12.12
CA LEU A 184 0.40 0.86 -10.73
C LEU A 184 1.57 0.59 -9.79
N ARG A 185 2.27 -0.53 -10.00
CA ARG A 185 3.47 -0.90 -9.23
C ARG A 185 4.59 0.12 -9.41
N SER A 186 4.84 0.57 -10.64
CA SER A 186 5.83 1.61 -10.93
C SER A 186 5.46 2.94 -10.26
N ASP A 187 4.20 3.37 -10.43
CA ASP A 187 3.66 4.61 -9.88
C ASP A 187 3.78 4.64 -8.35
N TRP A 188 3.44 3.54 -7.68
CA TRP A 188 3.61 3.37 -6.25
C TRP A 188 5.08 3.35 -5.82
N THR A 189 5.94 2.59 -6.52
CA THR A 189 7.36 2.45 -6.14
C THR A 189 8.11 3.77 -6.24
N LEU A 190 7.84 4.53 -7.29
CA LEU A 190 8.48 5.82 -7.51
C LEU A 190 7.93 6.90 -6.57
N GLN A 191 6.77 6.69 -5.93
CA GLN A 191 6.04 7.71 -5.17
C GLN A 191 5.83 9.01 -5.98
N VAL A 192 5.83 8.88 -7.31
CA VAL A 192 5.79 9.98 -8.29
C VAL A 192 4.34 10.44 -8.51
N PHE A 193 3.52 10.42 -7.44
CA PHE A 193 2.09 10.71 -7.51
C PHE A 193 1.79 12.12 -8.07
N GLU A 194 2.73 13.06 -7.93
CA GLU A 194 2.65 14.41 -8.49
C GLU A 194 2.86 14.49 -10.01
N HIS A 195 3.66 13.61 -10.64
CA HIS A 195 3.82 13.60 -12.10
C HIS A 195 2.74 12.79 -12.83
N LEU A 196 1.89 12.07 -12.08
CA LEU A 196 0.81 11.25 -12.65
C LEU A 196 -0.47 12.02 -12.95
N SER A 197 -0.48 13.36 -12.78
CA SER A 197 -1.68 14.19 -12.88
C SER A 197 -2.84 13.66 -12.02
N LEU A 198 -2.52 12.96 -10.92
CA LEU A 198 -3.53 12.51 -9.98
C LEU A 198 -4.01 13.71 -9.18
N ASN A 199 -5.29 14.05 -9.36
CA ASN A 199 -5.92 15.13 -8.62
C ASN A 199 -6.18 14.66 -7.20
N PHE A 200 -5.23 14.93 -6.31
CA PHE A 200 -5.44 14.73 -4.87
C PHE A 200 -6.51 15.69 -4.36
N PHE A 201 -7.46 15.13 -3.64
CA PHE A 201 -8.52 15.86 -2.95
C PHE A 201 -8.49 15.52 -1.46
N HIS A 202 -9.19 16.32 -0.66
CA HIS A 202 -9.27 16.08 0.78
C HIS A 202 -10.01 14.76 1.07
N PHE A 203 -9.46 13.94 1.97
CA PHE A 203 -9.90 12.56 2.20
C PHE A 203 -11.39 12.44 2.51
N GLU A 204 -11.98 13.43 3.19
CA GLU A 204 -13.41 13.44 3.53
C GLU A 204 -14.33 13.26 2.31
N HIS A 205 -13.87 13.68 1.13
CA HIS A 205 -14.64 13.57 -0.11
C HIS A 205 -14.53 12.18 -0.77
N LEU A 206 -13.64 11.30 -0.31
CA LEU A 206 -13.38 10.00 -0.95
C LEU A 206 -14.65 9.17 -1.16
N SER A 207 -15.53 9.11 -0.16
CA SER A 207 -16.77 8.35 -0.25
C SER A 207 -17.73 8.89 -1.34
N ALA A 208 -17.75 10.21 -1.55
CA ALA A 208 -18.52 10.86 -2.61
C ALA A 208 -17.87 10.61 -3.97
N PHE A 209 -16.56 10.80 -4.07
CA PHE A 209 -15.79 10.60 -5.31
C PHE A 209 -15.88 9.16 -5.82
N LEU A 210 -15.87 8.15 -4.94
CA LEU A 210 -16.08 6.76 -5.33
C LEU A 210 -17.50 6.51 -5.86
N ARG A 211 -18.51 7.15 -5.26
CA ARG A 211 -19.91 7.05 -5.69
C ARG A 211 -20.13 7.67 -7.08
N ASP A 212 -19.44 8.77 -7.33
CA ASP A 212 -19.60 9.60 -8.53
C ASP A 212 -18.45 9.41 -9.53
N ALA A 213 -17.67 8.33 -9.41
CA ALA A 213 -16.44 8.15 -10.17
C ALA A 213 -16.67 8.09 -11.70
N HIS A 214 -17.87 7.72 -12.14
CA HIS A 214 -18.27 7.79 -13.55
C HIS A 214 -18.36 9.22 -14.09
N TYR A 215 -18.42 10.26 -13.24
CA TYR A 215 -18.35 11.67 -13.63
C TYR A 215 -16.95 12.27 -13.40
N VAL A 216 -16.29 11.92 -12.30
CA VAL A 216 -15.04 12.59 -11.88
C VAL A 216 -13.85 12.27 -12.80
N LEU A 217 -13.75 11.04 -13.30
CA LEU A 217 -12.59 10.57 -14.09
C LEU A 217 -12.81 10.72 -15.60
N SER A 218 -13.73 11.59 -16.03
CA SER A 218 -14.18 11.74 -17.42
C SER A 218 -13.42 12.81 -18.22
N ASN A 219 -12.42 13.45 -17.63
CA ASN A 219 -11.62 14.51 -18.24
C ASN A 219 -10.16 14.11 -18.34
#